data_AF-A0A6A5RE17-F1
#
_entry.id   AF-A0A6A5RE17-F1
#
_cell.length_a   1.000
_cell.length_b   1.000
_cell.length_c   1.000
_cell.angle_alpha   90.00
_cell.angle_beta   90.00
_cell.angle_gamma   90.00
#
_symmetry.space_group_name_H-M   'P 1'
#
loop_
_entity.id
_entity.type
_entity.pdbx_description
1 polymer ?
#
loop_
_entity_poly.entity_id
_entity_poly.type
_entity_poly.pdbx_seq_one_letter_code
_entity_poly.pdbx_strand_id
1 'polypeptide(L)'
;MDLTLFAAIRALDVVASSAAAALKPSSLTRRAAGKLATPLFCFSAATVMWSWFYAPSRLPRSHNAWISAAAELDHRLVLALRHARYGTFQYGKDTGMAPLLGSMARDYGLPEEAGDPAKTVPVPCELVHMGCGQSCEAHALWRFWRGWAFAAKLYFPLQALALCRHVAKTASPGNRLAGLKIHTLVAAIKDAATRSSFLGAFVALFYYGVCLSRTRLGPALVSPKTITPQMWDSGLCVLAGCALCGLSLLAEEPSRRPEIVLFVLPRAAATWFPRRYLPENRGREHLAFALGAAVVMSAAQEDRARVRGVFGKVLHRVLRTD
;
A
#
# COMPACT_ATOMS: atom_id res chain seq x y z
N MET A 1 8.66 -12.22 -14.48
CA MET A 1 7.58 -12.36 -13.47
C MET A 1 6.74 -11.10 -13.30
N ASP A 2 7.34 -9.94 -12.98
CA ASP A 2 6.55 -8.72 -12.71
C ASP A 2 5.69 -8.30 -13.92
N LEU A 3 6.26 -8.34 -15.14
CA LEU A 3 5.52 -8.08 -16.39
C LEU A 3 4.44 -9.14 -16.67
N THR A 4 4.73 -10.41 -16.40
CA THR A 4 3.79 -11.54 -16.54
C THR A 4 2.55 -11.33 -15.67
N LEU A 5 2.74 -11.03 -14.38
CA LEU A 5 1.64 -10.80 -13.46
C LEU A 5 0.88 -9.53 -13.81
N PHE A 6 1.57 -8.48 -14.24
CA PHE A 6 0.93 -7.27 -14.74
C PHE A 6 0.04 -7.57 -15.94
N ALA A 7 0.55 -8.26 -16.96
CA ALA A 7 -0.21 -8.62 -18.16
C ALA A 7 -1.40 -9.55 -17.84
N ALA A 8 -1.18 -10.58 -17.03
CA ALA A 8 -2.23 -11.51 -16.63
C ALA A 8 -3.36 -10.81 -15.84
N ILE A 9 -3.03 -9.95 -14.89
CA ILE A 9 -4.04 -9.21 -14.12
C ILE A 9 -4.78 -8.19 -14.99
N ARG A 10 -4.10 -7.53 -15.92
CA ARG A 10 -4.76 -6.63 -16.88
C ARG A 10 -5.70 -7.40 -17.80
N ALA A 11 -5.30 -8.58 -18.27
CA ALA A 11 -6.18 -9.45 -19.05
C ALA A 11 -7.41 -9.89 -18.25
N LEU A 12 -7.23 -10.28 -16.99
CA LEU A 12 -8.34 -10.65 -16.10
C LEU A 12 -9.30 -9.47 -15.86
N ASP A 13 -8.79 -8.24 -15.69
CA ASP A 13 -9.64 -7.04 -15.58
C ASP A 13 -10.44 -6.77 -16.87
N VAL A 14 -9.80 -6.92 -18.04
CA VAL A 14 -10.48 -6.79 -19.34
C VAL A 14 -11.60 -7.82 -19.46
N VAL A 15 -11.32 -9.09 -19.16
CA VAL A 15 -12.32 -10.17 -19.24
C VAL A 15 -13.45 -9.94 -18.22
N ALA A 16 -13.11 -9.64 -16.97
CA ALA A 16 -14.09 -9.43 -15.91
C ALA A 16 -14.96 -8.19 -16.15
N SER A 17 -14.37 -7.09 -16.64
CA SER A 17 -15.11 -5.87 -16.95
C SER A 17 -16.02 -6.04 -18.18
N SER A 18 -15.58 -6.78 -19.19
CA SER A 18 -16.39 -7.11 -20.37
C SER A 18 -17.55 -8.03 -20.00
N ALA A 19 -17.29 -9.08 -19.22
CA ALA A 19 -18.32 -9.96 -18.69
C ALA A 19 -19.33 -9.19 -17.83
N ALA A 20 -18.86 -8.28 -16.97
CA ALA A 20 -19.74 -7.45 -16.16
C ALA A 20 -20.58 -6.46 -16.98
N ALA A 21 -20.05 -5.97 -18.10
CA ALA A 21 -20.77 -5.07 -19.01
C ALA A 21 -21.89 -5.80 -19.76
N ALA A 22 -21.73 -7.09 -20.06
CA ALA A 22 -22.76 -7.93 -20.68
C ALA A 22 -23.95 -8.24 -19.74
N LEU A 23 -23.78 -8.04 -18.43
CA LEU A 23 -24.84 -8.26 -17.45
C LEU A 23 -25.87 -7.12 -17.42
N LYS A 24 -27.14 -7.46 -17.15
CA LYS A 24 -28.24 -6.50 -17.00
C LYS A 24 -27.87 -5.42 -15.95
N PRO A 25 -28.19 -4.12 -16.18
CA PRO A 25 -27.87 -3.04 -15.24
C PRO A 25 -28.45 -3.22 -13.84
N SER A 26 -29.62 -3.86 -13.74
CA SER A 26 -30.28 -4.18 -12.47
C SER A 26 -29.63 -5.34 -11.71
N SER A 27 -28.73 -6.10 -12.35
CA SER A 27 -28.12 -7.28 -11.76
C SER A 27 -27.30 -6.94 -10.51
N LEU A 28 -27.56 -7.67 -9.43
CA LEU A 28 -26.79 -7.60 -8.19
C LEU A 28 -25.30 -7.88 -8.45
N THR A 29 -24.98 -8.82 -9.35
CA THR A 29 -23.59 -9.18 -9.69
C THR A 29 -22.83 -8.04 -10.35
N ARG A 30 -23.49 -7.28 -11.24
CA ARG A 30 -22.89 -6.09 -11.86
C ARG A 30 -22.65 -4.97 -10.83
N ARG A 31 -23.60 -4.77 -9.91
CA ARG A 31 -23.44 -3.81 -8.81
C ARG A 31 -22.32 -4.21 -7.85
N ALA A 32 -22.22 -5.50 -7.52
CA ALA A 32 -21.14 -6.03 -6.69
C ALA A 32 -19.77 -5.85 -7.35
N ALA A 33 -19.67 -6.16 -8.66
CA ALA A 33 -18.43 -5.97 -9.42
C ALA A 33 -17.93 -4.51 -9.39
N GLY A 34 -18.85 -3.53 -9.44
CA GLY A 34 -18.52 -2.11 -9.31
C GLY A 34 -17.96 -1.71 -7.94
N LYS A 35 -18.22 -2.50 -6.88
CA LYS A 35 -17.76 -2.25 -5.51
C LYS A 35 -16.51 -3.05 -5.12
N LEU A 36 -16.01 -3.95 -5.97
CA LEU A 36 -14.89 -4.84 -5.66
C LEU A 36 -13.54 -4.12 -5.51
N ALA A 37 -13.38 -2.90 -6.04
CA ALA A 37 -12.11 -2.18 -5.98
C ALA A 37 -11.57 -2.04 -4.54
N THR A 38 -12.41 -1.61 -3.59
CA THR A 38 -12.00 -1.43 -2.19
C THR A 38 -11.56 -2.73 -1.52
N PRO A 39 -12.38 -3.81 -1.45
CA PRO A 39 -11.95 -5.05 -0.80
C PRO A 39 -10.73 -5.69 -1.50
N LEU A 40 -10.65 -5.64 -2.83
CA LEU A 40 -9.47 -6.14 -3.57
C LEU A 40 -8.22 -5.33 -3.23
N PHE A 41 -8.32 -4.01 -3.10
CA PHE A 41 -7.22 -3.19 -2.65
C PHE A 41 -6.82 -3.54 -1.21
N CYS A 42 -7.78 -3.65 -0.29
CA CYS A 42 -7.49 -3.99 1.10
C CYS A 42 -6.73 -5.31 1.20
N PHE A 43 -7.19 -6.34 0.49
CA PHE A 43 -6.51 -7.63 0.44
C PHE A 43 -5.10 -7.53 -0.18
N SER A 44 -4.97 -6.78 -1.27
CA SER A 44 -3.68 -6.58 -1.95
C SER A 44 -2.68 -5.83 -1.07
N ALA A 45 -3.12 -4.73 -0.45
CA ALA A 45 -2.34 -3.92 0.48
C ALA A 45 -1.91 -4.75 1.68
N ALA A 46 -2.83 -5.50 2.29
CA ALA A 46 -2.53 -6.37 3.42
C ALA A 46 -1.47 -7.41 3.05
N THR A 47 -1.60 -8.04 1.88
CA THR A 47 -0.63 -9.04 1.37
C THR A 47 0.75 -8.43 1.16
N VAL A 48 0.82 -7.24 0.56
CA VAL A 48 2.09 -6.53 0.32
C VAL A 48 2.74 -6.12 1.64
N MET A 49 1.99 -5.50 2.55
CA MET A 49 2.51 -5.04 3.84
C MET A 49 2.96 -6.22 4.71
N TRP A 50 2.18 -7.30 4.77
CA TRP A 50 2.56 -8.52 5.46
C TRP A 50 3.86 -9.12 4.90
N SER A 51 3.98 -9.16 3.57
CA SER A 51 5.19 -9.64 2.91
C SER A 51 6.38 -8.71 3.15
N TRP A 52 6.20 -7.40 3.18
CA TRP A 52 7.28 -6.46 3.53
C TRP A 52 7.80 -6.71 4.95
N PHE A 53 6.90 -6.96 5.92
CA PHE A 53 7.28 -7.31 7.28
C PHE A 53 7.99 -8.66 7.37
N TYR A 54 7.43 -9.75 6.81
CA TYR A 54 7.91 -11.11 7.14
C TYR A 54 8.60 -11.86 6.00
N ALA A 55 8.43 -11.43 4.75
CA ALA A 55 9.01 -12.08 3.57
C ALA A 55 9.46 -11.05 2.51
N PRO A 56 10.32 -10.06 2.86
CA PRO A 56 10.64 -8.95 1.96
C PRO A 56 11.28 -9.41 0.65
N SER A 57 11.96 -10.56 0.64
CA SER A 57 12.55 -11.16 -0.56
C SER A 57 11.53 -11.50 -1.66
N ARG A 58 10.23 -11.58 -1.33
CA ARG A 58 9.15 -11.83 -2.29
C ARG A 58 8.67 -10.58 -3.03
N LEU A 59 9.06 -9.39 -2.57
CA LEU A 59 8.73 -8.12 -3.21
C LEU A 59 9.90 -7.62 -4.08
N PRO A 60 9.63 -6.83 -5.14
CA PRO A 60 10.69 -6.14 -5.88
C PRO A 60 11.53 -5.24 -4.95
N ARG A 61 12.86 -5.25 -5.11
CA ARG A 61 13.79 -4.47 -4.25
C ARG A 61 13.44 -2.97 -4.19
N SER A 62 13.14 -2.36 -5.34
CA SER A 62 12.74 -0.95 -5.42
C SER A 62 11.44 -0.67 -4.67
N HIS A 63 10.51 -1.64 -4.66
CA HIS A 63 9.25 -1.49 -3.93
C HIS A 63 9.47 -1.59 -2.42
N ASN A 64 10.31 -2.53 -1.96
CA ASN A 64 10.71 -2.59 -0.54
C ASN A 64 11.36 -1.30 -0.08
N ALA A 65 12.33 -0.78 -0.85
CA ALA A 65 13.01 0.47 -0.53
C ALA A 65 12.02 1.64 -0.44
N TRP A 66 11.06 1.72 -1.37
CA TRP A 66 10.04 2.75 -1.34
C TRP A 66 9.10 2.63 -0.13
N ILE A 67 8.64 1.43 0.21
CA ILE A 67 7.81 1.20 1.42
C ILE A 67 8.60 1.57 2.67
N SER A 68 9.86 1.15 2.78
CA SER A 68 10.72 1.49 3.92
C SER A 68 10.93 3.00 4.06
N ALA A 69 11.14 3.71 2.94
CA ALA A 69 11.27 5.16 2.94
C ALA A 69 9.97 5.88 3.32
N ALA A 70 8.81 5.33 2.97
CA ALA A 70 7.51 5.91 3.32
C ALA A 70 7.08 5.59 4.75
N ALA A 71 7.43 4.41 5.26
CA ALA A 71 7.04 3.95 6.59
C ALA A 71 7.85 4.61 7.72
N GLU A 72 9.12 4.96 7.46
CA GLU A 72 10.08 5.53 8.42
C GLU A 72 10.01 4.83 9.78
N LEU A 73 10.07 3.50 9.71
CA LEU A 73 10.02 2.57 10.83
C LEU A 73 11.46 2.21 11.23
N ASP A 74 11.78 2.27 12.53
CA ASP A 74 13.08 1.80 13.02
C ASP A 74 13.25 0.30 12.70
N HIS A 75 14.36 -0.05 12.05
CA HIS A 75 14.62 -1.41 11.62
C HIS A 75 14.71 -2.39 12.79
N ARG A 76 15.15 -1.95 13.98
CA ARG A 76 15.22 -2.78 15.20
C ARG A 76 13.85 -3.23 15.65
N LEU A 77 12.83 -2.38 15.52
CA LEU A 77 11.45 -2.74 15.82
C LEU A 77 10.92 -3.81 14.85
N VAL A 78 11.23 -3.70 13.56
CA VAL A 78 10.89 -4.74 12.57
C VAL A 78 11.57 -6.06 12.90
N LEU A 79 12.85 -6.03 13.25
CA LEU A 79 13.60 -7.21 13.66
C LEU A 79 13.00 -7.84 14.91
N ALA A 80 12.66 -7.05 15.92
CA ALA A 80 12.05 -7.54 17.15
C ALA A 80 10.73 -8.27 16.88
N LEU A 81 9.85 -7.69 16.04
CA LEU A 81 8.59 -8.34 15.64
C LEU A 81 8.81 -9.65 14.86
N ARG A 82 9.86 -9.71 14.02
CA ARG A 82 10.27 -10.96 13.35
C ARG A 82 10.76 -12.00 14.34
N HIS A 83 11.61 -11.61 15.28
CA HIS A 83 12.11 -12.50 16.33
C HIS A 83 10.99 -12.97 17.27
N ALA A 84 9.99 -12.13 17.54
CA ALA A 84 8.80 -12.53 18.29
C ALA A 84 8.02 -13.60 17.53
N ARG A 85 7.82 -13.39 16.23
CA ARG A 85 7.18 -14.37 15.34
C ARG A 85 7.92 -15.70 15.23
N TYR A 86 9.25 -15.68 15.19
CA TYR A 86 10.08 -16.90 15.11
C TYR A 86 10.36 -17.53 16.48
N GLY A 87 9.88 -16.93 17.58
CA GLY A 87 9.99 -17.48 18.93
C GLY A 87 11.32 -17.23 19.64
N THR A 88 12.22 -16.43 19.08
CA THR A 88 13.50 -16.07 19.74
C THR A 88 13.38 -14.82 20.62
N PHE A 89 12.33 -14.01 20.46
CA PHE A 89 11.95 -12.96 21.40
C PHE A 89 10.72 -13.42 22.17
N GLN A 90 10.87 -13.65 23.48
CA GLN A 90 9.81 -14.17 24.35
C GLN A 90 9.62 -13.28 25.57
N TYR A 91 8.38 -12.86 25.81
CA TYR A 91 8.05 -12.13 27.03
C TYR A 91 8.24 -12.96 28.30
N GLY A 92 8.78 -12.34 29.35
CA GLY A 92 9.02 -12.96 30.66
C GLY A 92 10.22 -13.92 30.70
N LYS A 93 11.02 -13.98 29.64
CA LYS A 93 12.24 -14.81 29.58
C LYS A 93 13.40 -14.00 29.02
N ASP A 94 14.55 -14.11 29.67
CA ASP A 94 15.79 -13.63 29.09
C ASP A 94 16.26 -14.60 28.00
N THR A 95 16.19 -14.13 26.76
CA THR A 95 16.59 -14.84 25.54
C THR A 95 17.87 -14.26 24.93
N GLY A 96 18.50 -13.27 25.61
CA GLY A 96 19.60 -12.48 25.07
C GLY A 96 19.15 -11.42 24.05
N MET A 97 17.85 -11.23 23.83
CA MET A 97 17.31 -10.27 22.87
C MET A 97 17.11 -8.85 23.43
N ALA A 98 17.30 -8.65 24.73
CA ALA A 98 17.11 -7.35 25.39
C ALA A 98 17.90 -6.19 24.74
N PRO A 99 19.17 -6.35 24.31
CA PRO A 99 19.93 -5.26 23.68
C PRO A 99 19.31 -4.72 22.38
N LEU A 100 18.50 -5.52 21.66
CA LEU A 100 17.91 -5.10 20.37
C LEU A 100 16.99 -3.91 20.54
N LEU A 101 15.99 -4.03 21.41
CA LEU A 101 15.07 -2.93 21.72
C LEU A 101 15.60 -2.02 22.84
N GLY A 102 16.49 -2.51 23.71
CA GLY A 102 17.17 -1.68 24.71
C GLY A 102 18.02 -0.57 24.07
N SER A 103 18.79 -0.90 23.02
CA SER A 103 19.52 0.13 22.25
C SER A 103 18.57 1.14 21.59
N MET A 104 17.40 0.69 21.13
CA MET A 104 16.37 1.57 20.55
C MET A 104 15.79 2.49 21.61
N ALA A 105 15.48 1.97 22.80
CA ALA A 105 14.99 2.77 23.91
C ALA A 105 16.00 3.87 24.27
N ARG A 106 17.28 3.52 24.38
CA ARG A 106 18.37 4.47 24.66
C ARG A 106 18.44 5.61 23.65
N ASP A 107 18.40 5.30 22.35
CA ASP A 107 18.47 6.30 21.28
C ASP A 107 17.29 7.30 21.31
N TYR A 108 16.15 6.87 21.83
CA TYR A 108 14.95 7.71 21.99
C TYR A 108 14.82 8.31 23.39
N GLY A 109 15.85 8.20 24.24
CA GLY A 109 15.86 8.78 25.59
C GLY A 109 14.98 8.03 26.61
N LEU A 110 14.64 6.77 26.32
CA LEU A 110 13.87 5.89 27.20
C LEU A 110 14.81 4.96 28.00
N PRO A 111 14.39 4.48 29.19
CA PRO A 111 15.14 3.45 29.92
C PRO A 111 15.30 2.19 29.09
N GLU A 112 16.49 1.59 29.07
CA GLU A 112 16.75 0.37 28.27
C GLU A 112 15.84 -0.81 28.66
N GLU A 113 15.42 -0.85 29.93
CA GLU A 113 14.48 -1.85 30.45
C GLU A 113 13.12 -1.81 29.73
N ALA A 114 12.74 -0.66 29.17
CA ALA A 114 11.53 -0.52 28.34
C ALA A 114 11.58 -1.41 27.08
N GLY A 115 12.78 -1.74 26.60
CA GLY A 115 13.01 -2.65 25.48
C GLY A 115 13.30 -4.09 25.90
N ASP A 116 13.43 -4.38 27.20
CA ASP A 116 13.77 -5.72 27.69
C ASP A 116 12.50 -6.62 27.76
N PRO A 117 12.39 -7.68 26.94
CA PRO A 117 11.23 -8.57 26.95
C PRO A 117 11.09 -9.39 28.24
N ALA A 118 12.17 -9.56 29.02
CA ALA A 118 12.12 -10.26 30.30
C ALA A 118 11.48 -9.39 31.39
N LYS A 119 11.61 -8.06 31.29
CA LYS A 119 11.14 -7.10 32.30
C LYS A 119 9.85 -6.39 31.90
N THR A 120 9.69 -6.06 30.62
CA THR A 120 8.60 -5.21 30.14
C THR A 120 7.68 -5.99 29.22
N VAL A 121 6.42 -6.16 29.66
CA VAL A 121 5.39 -6.88 28.92
C VAL A 121 4.10 -6.06 28.84
N PRO A 122 3.59 -5.73 27.64
CA PRO A 122 4.26 -5.80 26.33
C PRO A 122 5.25 -4.65 26.12
N VAL A 123 5.97 -4.65 24.99
CA VAL A 123 6.76 -3.50 24.52
C VAL A 123 5.93 -2.21 24.60
N PRO A 124 6.38 -1.13 25.26
CA PRO A 124 5.56 0.04 25.50
C PRO A 124 5.28 0.81 24.20
N CYS A 125 4.10 1.43 24.11
CA CYS A 125 3.75 2.21 22.91
C CYS A 125 4.72 3.35 22.64
N GLU A 126 5.31 3.96 23.66
CA GLU A 126 6.31 5.01 23.49
C GLU A 126 7.52 4.54 22.68
N LEU A 127 7.95 3.29 22.88
CA LEU A 127 9.02 2.67 22.09
C LEU A 127 8.52 2.31 20.68
N VAL A 128 7.29 1.79 20.54
CA VAL A 128 6.64 1.54 19.23
C VAL A 128 6.46 2.83 18.42
N HIS A 129 6.28 3.97 19.09
CA HIS A 129 6.15 5.30 18.53
C HIS A 129 7.50 6.00 18.34
N MET A 130 8.62 5.33 18.60
CA MET A 130 9.98 5.87 18.41
C MET A 130 10.20 7.16 19.23
N GLY A 131 9.79 7.15 20.50
CA GLY A 131 9.96 8.30 21.41
C GLY A 131 9.00 9.45 21.17
N CYS A 132 8.00 9.31 20.29
CA CYS A 132 7.01 10.37 20.01
C CYS A 132 5.88 10.46 21.05
N GLY A 133 6.12 10.00 22.28
CA GLY A 133 5.14 9.96 23.37
C GLY A 133 4.19 8.76 23.34
N GLN A 134 3.26 8.72 24.31
CA GLN A 134 2.44 7.54 24.61
C GLN A 134 1.10 7.50 23.86
N SER A 135 0.61 8.63 23.35
CA SER A 135 -0.69 8.69 22.65
C SER A 135 -0.60 8.07 21.25
N CYS A 136 -1.41 7.02 21.04
CA CYS A 136 -1.50 6.31 19.77
C CYS A 136 -2.17 7.16 18.68
N GLU A 137 -3.14 7.98 19.07
CA GLU A 137 -3.85 8.91 18.18
C GLU A 137 -2.94 10.04 17.73
N ALA A 138 -2.20 10.65 18.66
CA ALA A 138 -1.24 11.69 18.34
C ALA A 138 -0.15 11.14 17.42
N HIS A 139 0.36 9.93 17.68
CA HIS A 139 1.33 9.28 16.80
C HIS A 139 0.74 8.97 15.41
N ALA A 140 -0.51 8.51 15.33
CA ALA A 140 -1.18 8.27 14.06
C ALA A 140 -1.36 9.56 13.24
N LEU A 141 -1.76 10.66 13.88
CA LEU A 141 -1.90 11.97 13.26
C LEU A 141 -0.55 12.54 12.82
N TRP A 142 0.49 12.39 13.65
CA TRP A 142 1.87 12.65 13.25
C TRP A 142 2.11 11.89 11.96
N ARG A 143 2.07 10.55 11.99
CA ARG A 143 2.40 9.67 10.86
C ARG A 143 1.60 9.98 9.59
N PHE A 144 0.35 10.41 9.73
CA PHE A 144 -0.45 10.95 8.63
C PHE A 144 0.26 12.11 7.94
N TRP A 145 0.64 13.15 8.68
CA TRP A 145 1.31 14.32 8.12
C TRP A 145 2.66 13.99 7.51
N ARG A 146 3.40 13.03 8.08
CA ARG A 146 4.65 12.52 7.51
C ARG A 146 4.45 11.88 6.15
N GLY A 147 3.54 10.92 6.09
CA GLY A 147 3.23 10.20 4.86
C GLY A 147 2.64 11.14 3.81
N TRP A 148 1.81 12.09 4.24
CA TRP A 148 1.28 13.15 3.39
C TRP A 148 2.40 14.01 2.81
N ALA A 149 3.34 14.50 3.62
CA ALA A 149 4.45 15.32 3.16
C ALA A 149 5.40 14.54 2.23
N PHE A 150 5.67 13.27 2.54
CA PHE A 150 6.43 12.36 1.68
C PHE A 150 5.76 12.20 0.31
N ALA A 151 4.44 11.98 0.27
CA ALA A 151 3.67 11.89 -0.97
C ALA A 151 3.60 13.22 -1.72
N ALA A 152 3.47 14.33 -1.00
CA ALA A 152 3.35 15.66 -1.55
C ALA A 152 4.59 16.04 -2.38
N LYS A 153 5.79 15.64 -1.93
CA LYS A 153 7.04 15.81 -2.68
C LYS A 153 7.02 15.20 -4.08
N LEU A 154 6.21 14.16 -4.30
CA LEU A 154 6.02 13.55 -5.62
C LEU A 154 4.83 14.15 -6.36
N TYR A 155 3.67 14.27 -5.71
CA TYR A 155 2.42 14.60 -6.40
C TYR A 155 2.28 16.08 -6.73
N PHE A 156 2.77 17.00 -5.89
CA PHE A 156 2.69 18.44 -6.19
C PHE A 156 3.51 18.82 -7.43
N PRO A 157 4.78 18.38 -7.59
CA PRO A 157 5.53 18.65 -8.82
C PRO A 157 4.87 18.06 -10.07
N LEU A 158 4.31 16.85 -9.98
CA LEU A 158 3.60 16.22 -11.09
C LEU A 158 2.36 17.04 -11.51
N GLN A 159 1.59 17.55 -10.55
CA GLN A 159 0.44 18.41 -10.85
C GLN A 159 0.86 19.79 -11.37
N ALA A 160 1.93 20.36 -10.83
CA ALA A 160 2.50 21.60 -11.34
C ALA A 160 2.91 21.44 -12.82
N LEU A 161 3.58 20.34 -13.18
CA LEU A 161 3.94 20.05 -14.57
C LEU A 161 2.71 19.86 -15.47
N ALA A 162 1.68 19.17 -15.00
CA ALA A 162 0.42 19.00 -15.74
C ALA A 162 -0.27 20.36 -15.98
N LEU A 163 -0.30 21.22 -14.95
CA LEU A 163 -0.82 22.58 -15.03
C LEU A 163 -0.01 23.44 -16.01
N CYS A 164 1.33 23.45 -15.92
CA CYS A 164 2.19 24.17 -16.86
C CYS A 164 1.94 23.75 -18.31
N ARG A 165 1.80 22.45 -18.56
CA ARG A 165 1.46 21.92 -19.89
C ARG A 165 0.08 22.34 -20.37
N HIS A 166 -0.90 22.39 -19.47
CA HIS A 166 -2.23 22.88 -19.79
C HIS A 166 -2.19 24.36 -20.17
N VAL A 167 -1.58 25.20 -19.33
CA VAL A 167 -1.42 26.65 -19.57
C VAL A 167 -0.72 26.90 -20.90
N ALA A 168 0.38 26.21 -21.17
CA ALA A 168 1.13 26.35 -22.43
C ALA A 168 0.29 26.01 -23.67
N LYS A 169 -0.57 24.98 -23.59
CA LYS A 169 -1.47 24.62 -24.70
C LYS A 169 -2.60 25.62 -24.94
N THR A 170 -3.05 26.29 -23.88
CA THR A 170 -4.14 27.27 -23.92
C THR A 170 -3.65 28.71 -24.09
N ALA A 171 -2.33 28.91 -24.22
CA ALA A 171 -1.76 30.23 -24.39
C ALA A 171 -2.13 30.79 -25.77
N SER A 172 -2.62 32.03 -25.79
CA SER A 172 -2.93 32.77 -27.02
C SER A 172 -1.95 33.94 -27.20
N PRO A 173 -1.73 34.44 -28.43
CA PRO A 173 -0.95 35.66 -28.64
C PRO A 173 -1.54 36.80 -27.80
N GLY A 174 -0.75 37.38 -26.90
CA GLY A 174 -1.17 38.47 -25.99
C GLY A 174 -1.59 38.05 -24.56
N ASN A 175 -1.91 36.77 -24.31
CA ASN A 175 -2.21 36.29 -22.95
C ASN A 175 -1.62 34.89 -22.70
N ARG A 176 -0.38 34.87 -22.20
CA ARG A 176 0.35 33.63 -21.86
C ARG A 176 -0.27 32.87 -20.67
N LEU A 177 -1.13 33.51 -19.88
CA LEU A 177 -1.77 32.95 -18.69
C LEU A 177 -3.27 32.68 -18.88
N ALA A 178 -3.78 32.69 -20.13
CA ALA A 178 -5.20 32.50 -20.41
C ALA A 178 -5.79 31.20 -19.82
N GLY A 179 -4.97 30.14 -19.70
CA GLY A 179 -5.36 28.88 -19.06
C GLY A 179 -5.24 28.84 -17.53
N LEU A 180 -4.57 29.81 -16.91
CA LEU A 180 -4.33 29.84 -15.46
C LEU A 180 -5.48 30.54 -14.74
N LYS A 181 -6.61 29.85 -14.66
CA LYS A 181 -7.76 30.28 -13.86
C LYS A 181 -7.63 29.77 -12.42
N ILE A 182 -8.15 30.53 -11.45
CA ILE A 182 -8.17 30.14 -10.02
C ILE A 182 -8.78 28.74 -9.85
N HIS A 183 -9.87 28.45 -10.56
CA HIS A 183 -10.49 27.13 -10.55
C HIS A 183 -9.52 26.01 -10.95
N THR A 184 -8.72 26.20 -12.00
CA THR A 184 -7.76 25.20 -12.48
C THR A 184 -6.64 24.99 -11.46
N LEU A 185 -6.18 26.07 -10.82
CA LEU A 185 -5.18 26.01 -9.75
C LEU A 185 -5.70 25.26 -8.52
N VAL A 186 -6.90 25.62 -8.05
CA VAL A 186 -7.55 24.95 -6.90
C VAL A 186 -7.79 23.47 -7.20
N ALA A 187 -8.24 23.13 -8.41
CA ALA A 187 -8.41 21.74 -8.82
C ALA A 187 -7.09 20.95 -8.80
N ALA A 188 -5.99 21.52 -9.29
CA ALA A 188 -4.68 20.90 -9.28
C ALA A 188 -4.14 20.67 -7.85
N ILE A 189 -4.31 21.67 -6.97
CA ILE A 189 -3.94 21.57 -5.55
C ILE A 189 -4.79 20.50 -4.86
N LYS A 190 -6.12 20.51 -5.09
CA LYS A 190 -7.03 19.52 -4.52
C LYS A 190 -6.67 18.10 -4.95
N ASP A 191 -6.35 17.87 -6.22
CA ASP A 191 -5.93 16.55 -6.72
C ASP A 191 -4.58 16.12 -6.09
N ALA A 192 -3.60 17.03 -6.01
CA ALA A 192 -2.32 16.75 -5.33
C ALA A 192 -2.52 16.41 -3.83
N ALA A 193 -3.35 17.19 -3.14
CA ALA A 193 -3.64 17.01 -1.73
C ALA A 193 -4.39 15.69 -1.48
N THR A 194 -5.40 15.36 -2.29
CA THR A 194 -6.16 14.11 -2.19
C THR A 194 -5.26 12.89 -2.35
N ARG A 195 -4.38 12.91 -3.37
CA ARG A 195 -3.38 11.85 -3.61
C ARG A 195 -2.37 11.70 -2.48
N SER A 196 -2.02 12.82 -1.85
CA SER A 196 -1.10 12.82 -0.71
C SER A 196 -1.78 12.30 0.55
N SER A 197 -3.05 12.65 0.76
CA SER A 197 -3.90 12.15 1.85
C SER A 197 -4.13 10.65 1.77
N PHE A 198 -4.22 10.06 0.57
CA PHE A 198 -4.27 8.61 0.40
C PHE A 198 -3.08 7.90 1.05
N LEU A 199 -1.85 8.35 0.78
CA LEU A 199 -0.66 7.73 1.37
C LEU A 199 -0.51 8.07 2.85
N GLY A 200 -0.77 9.32 3.24
CA GLY A 200 -0.78 9.72 4.66
C GLY A 200 -1.75 8.86 5.48
N ALA A 201 -2.98 8.68 4.98
CA ALA A 201 -3.99 7.82 5.60
C ALA A 201 -3.56 6.35 5.62
N PHE A 202 -2.91 5.85 4.56
CA PHE A 202 -2.40 4.48 4.52
C PHE A 202 -1.41 4.22 5.66
N VAL A 203 -0.42 5.11 5.83
CA VAL A 203 0.58 4.99 6.89
C VAL A 203 -0.07 5.14 8.27
N ALA A 204 -0.91 6.16 8.45
CA ALA A 204 -1.59 6.41 9.73
C ALA A 204 -2.47 5.24 10.17
N LEU A 205 -3.30 4.70 9.26
CA LEU A 205 -4.17 3.56 9.54
C LEU A 205 -3.37 2.29 9.84
N PHE A 206 -2.21 2.10 9.21
CA PHE A 206 -1.32 0.99 9.54
C PHE A 206 -0.82 1.09 10.99
N TYR A 207 -0.17 2.20 11.34
CA TYR A 207 0.37 2.42 12.69
C TYR A 207 -0.73 2.39 13.75
N TYR A 208 -1.84 3.10 13.49
CA TYR A 208 -2.98 3.12 14.39
C TYR A 208 -3.58 1.73 14.55
N GLY A 209 -3.69 0.94 13.48
CA GLY A 209 -4.19 -0.44 13.56
C GLY A 209 -3.32 -1.37 14.40
N VAL A 210 -1.99 -1.24 14.30
CA VAL A 210 -1.04 -1.95 15.16
C VAL A 210 -1.26 -1.57 16.63
N CYS A 211 -1.32 -0.28 16.94
CA CYS A 211 -1.46 0.20 18.31
C CYS A 211 -2.85 -0.09 18.90
N LEU A 212 -3.91 0.11 18.12
CA LEU A 212 -5.29 -0.11 18.51
C LEU A 212 -5.55 -1.57 18.86
N SER A 213 -5.05 -2.49 18.03
CA SER A 213 -5.19 -3.94 18.27
C SER A 213 -4.42 -4.39 19.51
N ARG A 214 -3.18 -3.91 19.72
CA ARG A 214 -2.38 -4.37 20.86
C ARG A 214 -2.76 -3.74 22.21
N THR A 215 -3.29 -2.51 22.24
CA THR A 215 -3.51 -1.78 23.51
C THR A 215 -4.96 -1.61 23.93
N ARG A 216 -5.91 -1.50 22.99
CA ARG A 216 -7.30 -1.18 23.32
C ARG A 216 -8.26 -2.26 22.85
N LEU A 217 -8.44 -2.41 21.54
CA LEU A 217 -9.43 -3.32 20.99
C LEU A 217 -9.09 -4.78 21.26
N GLY A 218 -7.82 -5.20 21.12
CA GLY A 218 -7.44 -6.59 21.36
C GLY A 218 -7.73 -7.03 22.79
N PRO A 219 -7.18 -6.36 23.81
CA PRO A 219 -7.45 -6.68 25.21
C PRO A 219 -8.92 -6.55 25.62
N ALA A 220 -9.67 -5.62 25.00
CA ALA A 220 -11.10 -5.44 25.28
C ALA A 220 -11.98 -6.53 24.66
N LEU A 221 -11.63 -7.03 23.47
CA LEU A 221 -12.40 -8.04 22.75
C LEU A 221 -12.00 -9.46 23.13
N VAL A 222 -10.76 -9.68 23.54
CA VAL A 222 -10.21 -11.02 23.78
C VAL A 222 -9.38 -11.04 25.05
N SER A 223 -9.64 -12.01 25.92
CA SER A 223 -8.90 -12.18 27.17
C SER A 223 -7.40 -12.39 26.91
N PRO A 224 -6.51 -11.80 27.72
CA PRO A 224 -5.07 -12.06 27.67
C PRO A 224 -4.68 -13.54 27.87
N LYS A 225 -5.58 -14.37 28.42
CA LYS A 225 -5.39 -15.82 28.54
C LYS A 225 -5.52 -16.55 27.20
N THR A 226 -6.35 -16.04 26.30
CA THR A 226 -6.59 -16.63 24.97
C THR A 226 -5.64 -16.07 23.93
N ILE A 227 -5.47 -14.74 23.92
CA ILE A 227 -4.51 -14.07 23.05
C ILE A 227 -3.54 -13.28 23.92
N THR A 228 -2.33 -13.83 24.07
CA THR A 228 -1.30 -13.23 24.91
C THR A 228 -0.69 -11.99 24.26
N PRO A 229 -0.05 -11.10 25.02
CA PRO A 229 0.72 -10.00 24.45
C PRO A 229 1.81 -10.47 23.47
N GLN A 230 2.37 -11.67 23.71
CA GLN A 230 3.30 -12.33 22.78
C GLN A 230 2.63 -12.56 21.42
N MET A 231 1.40 -13.07 21.38
CA MET A 231 0.70 -13.33 20.11
C MET A 231 0.41 -12.04 19.33
N TRP A 232 0.11 -10.94 20.03
CA TRP A 232 -0.04 -9.63 19.41
C TRP A 232 1.23 -9.20 18.70
N ASP A 233 2.37 -9.16 19.41
CA ASP A 233 3.64 -8.71 18.86
C ASP A 233 4.35 -9.76 17.97
N SER A 234 3.89 -11.02 17.98
CA SER A 234 4.32 -12.08 17.03
C SER A 234 3.59 -12.03 15.68
N GLY A 235 2.69 -11.06 15.52
CA GLY A 235 2.21 -10.63 14.21
C GLY A 235 0.72 -10.32 14.10
N LEU A 236 -0.11 -10.60 15.11
CA LEU A 236 -1.52 -10.20 15.04
C LEU A 236 -1.68 -8.67 14.99
N CYS A 237 -0.81 -7.92 15.65
CA CYS A 237 -0.84 -6.45 15.59
C CYS A 237 -0.48 -5.94 14.18
N VAL A 238 0.54 -6.54 13.55
CA VAL A 238 0.92 -6.26 12.16
C VAL A 238 -0.21 -6.64 11.20
N LEU A 239 -0.89 -7.77 11.43
CA LEU A 239 -2.03 -8.18 10.63
C LEU A 239 -3.18 -7.17 10.71
N ALA A 240 -3.47 -6.66 11.91
CA ALA A 240 -4.49 -5.63 12.10
C ALA A 240 -4.13 -4.33 11.36
N GLY A 241 -2.87 -3.89 11.45
CA GLY A 241 -2.37 -2.76 10.65
C GLY A 241 -2.50 -2.99 9.15
N CYS A 242 -2.13 -4.19 8.66
CA CYS A 242 -2.28 -4.61 7.27
C CYS A 242 -3.74 -4.58 6.79
N ALA A 243 -4.67 -5.05 7.63
CA ALA A 243 -6.09 -5.07 7.29
C ALA A 243 -6.70 -3.66 7.23
N LEU A 244 -6.29 -2.77 8.13
CA LEU A 244 -6.84 -1.41 8.23
C LEU A 244 -6.25 -0.43 7.23
N CYS A 245 -4.96 -0.54 6.88
CA CYS A 245 -4.30 0.41 5.98
C CYS A 245 -4.94 0.48 4.59
N GLY A 246 -5.54 -0.63 4.13
CA GLY A 246 -6.29 -0.71 2.88
C GLY A 246 -7.48 0.26 2.77
N LEU A 247 -8.09 0.64 3.91
CA LEU A 247 -9.22 1.56 3.93
C LEU A 247 -8.84 2.97 3.47
N SER A 248 -7.54 3.30 3.38
CA SER A 248 -7.07 4.57 2.84
C SER A 248 -7.53 4.82 1.40
N LEU A 249 -7.85 3.77 0.62
CA LEU A 249 -8.40 3.91 -0.73
C LEU A 249 -9.71 4.70 -0.75
N LEU A 250 -10.45 4.75 0.37
CA LEU A 250 -11.66 5.56 0.47
C LEU A 250 -11.38 7.07 0.39
N ALA A 251 -10.16 7.50 0.73
CA ALA A 251 -9.72 8.88 0.54
C ALA A 251 -9.52 9.24 -0.95
N GLU A 252 -9.47 8.25 -1.84
CA GLU A 252 -9.34 8.45 -3.28
C GLU A 252 -10.69 8.54 -4.00
N GLU A 253 -10.69 9.27 -5.11
CA GLU A 253 -11.86 9.42 -5.98
C GLU A 253 -12.31 8.05 -6.53
N PRO A 254 -13.63 7.73 -6.51
CA PRO A 254 -14.15 6.44 -6.96
C PRO A 254 -13.69 6.02 -8.37
N SER A 255 -13.54 6.99 -9.28
CA SER A 255 -13.08 6.77 -10.66
C SER A 255 -11.63 6.28 -10.75
N ARG A 256 -10.78 6.60 -9.76
CA ARG A 256 -9.34 6.27 -9.73
C ARG A 256 -9.05 4.97 -9.01
N ARG A 257 -9.93 4.52 -8.11
CA ARG A 257 -9.73 3.31 -7.29
C ARG A 257 -9.39 2.06 -8.10
N PRO A 258 -10.07 1.76 -9.24
CA PRO A 258 -9.73 0.57 -10.04
C PRO A 258 -8.29 0.63 -10.57
N GLU A 259 -7.81 1.81 -10.96
CA GLU A 259 -6.45 1.96 -11.48
C GLU A 259 -5.39 1.75 -10.39
N ILE A 260 -5.64 2.25 -9.18
CA ILE A 260 -4.77 2.02 -8.02
C ILE A 260 -4.74 0.53 -7.66
N VAL A 261 -5.89 -0.14 -7.67
CA VAL A 261 -5.97 -1.60 -7.45
C VAL A 261 -5.13 -2.34 -8.48
N LEU A 262 -5.30 -2.05 -9.76
CA LEU A 262 -4.56 -2.71 -10.85
C LEU A 262 -3.06 -2.39 -10.84
N PHE A 263 -2.65 -1.34 -10.15
CA PHE A 263 -1.24 -1.07 -9.87
C PHE A 263 -0.69 -1.94 -8.72
N VAL A 264 -1.43 -2.11 -7.62
CA VAL A 264 -0.94 -2.84 -6.44
C VAL A 264 -1.13 -4.36 -6.58
N LEU A 265 -2.21 -4.82 -7.19
CA LEU A 265 -2.59 -6.22 -7.28
C LEU A 265 -1.50 -7.12 -7.91
N PRO A 266 -0.77 -6.72 -8.98
CA PRO A 266 0.34 -7.52 -9.48
C PRO A 266 1.48 -7.72 -8.49
N ARG A 267 1.75 -6.72 -7.64
CA ARG A 267 2.78 -6.79 -6.61
C ARG A 267 2.34 -7.69 -5.47
N ALA A 268 1.06 -7.66 -5.10
CA ALA A 268 0.48 -8.60 -4.14
C ALA A 268 0.55 -10.03 -4.66
N ALA A 269 0.13 -10.27 -5.91
CA ALA A 269 0.21 -11.59 -6.55
C ALA A 269 1.65 -12.11 -6.61
N ALA A 270 2.63 -11.24 -6.83
CA ALA A 270 4.05 -11.62 -6.86
C ALA A 270 4.55 -12.23 -5.54
N THR A 271 3.84 -12.04 -4.43
CA THR A 271 4.18 -12.65 -3.13
C THR A 271 3.79 -14.12 -3.01
N TRP A 272 2.93 -14.62 -3.91
CA TRP A 272 2.47 -16.01 -3.94
C TRP A 272 3.21 -16.85 -4.99
N PHE A 273 3.89 -16.21 -5.93
CA PHE A 273 4.65 -16.88 -6.99
C PHE A 273 6.16 -16.74 -6.77
N PRO A 274 6.98 -17.70 -7.25
CA PRO A 274 8.43 -17.55 -7.21
C PRO A 274 8.86 -16.34 -8.06
N ARG A 275 9.86 -15.58 -7.58
CA ARG A 275 10.43 -14.44 -8.33
C ARG A 275 11.10 -14.88 -9.63
N ARG A 276 11.64 -16.10 -9.66
CA ARG A 276 12.27 -16.74 -10.81
C ARG A 276 11.82 -18.19 -10.86
N TYR A 277 11.22 -18.61 -11.96
CA TYR A 277 10.92 -20.02 -12.20
C TYR A 277 12.20 -20.79 -12.59
N LEU A 278 12.27 -22.04 -12.13
CA LEU A 278 13.25 -23.02 -12.61
C LEU A 278 13.08 -23.21 -14.13
N PRO A 279 14.15 -23.53 -14.89
CA PRO A 279 14.11 -23.66 -16.35
C PRO A 279 12.93 -24.50 -16.88
N GLU A 280 12.66 -25.63 -16.24
CA GLU A 280 11.57 -26.56 -16.56
C GLU A 280 10.17 -25.92 -16.51
N ASN A 281 9.97 -24.95 -15.61
CA ASN A 281 8.69 -24.30 -15.39
C ASN A 281 8.56 -22.93 -16.07
N ARG A 282 9.60 -22.46 -16.80
CA ARG A 282 9.56 -21.16 -17.50
C ARG A 282 8.49 -21.10 -18.58
N GLY A 283 8.15 -22.24 -19.19
CA GLY A 283 7.06 -22.32 -20.17
C GLY A 283 5.72 -21.83 -19.62
N ARG A 284 5.44 -22.08 -18.34
CA ARG A 284 4.21 -21.60 -17.66
C ARG A 284 4.16 -20.08 -17.59
N GLU A 285 5.28 -19.46 -17.24
CA GLU A 285 5.41 -17.99 -17.19
C GLU A 285 5.26 -17.38 -18.59
N HIS A 286 5.93 -17.94 -19.60
CA HIS A 286 5.85 -17.47 -20.98
C HIS A 286 4.42 -17.57 -21.53
N LEU A 287 3.75 -18.70 -21.31
CA LEU A 287 2.37 -18.90 -21.74
C LEU A 287 1.43 -17.90 -21.07
N ALA A 288 1.54 -17.71 -19.75
CA ALA A 288 0.72 -16.74 -19.02
C ALA A 288 0.95 -15.31 -19.51
N PHE A 289 2.21 -14.94 -19.80
CA PHE A 289 2.54 -13.63 -20.35
C PHE A 289 1.96 -13.47 -21.76
N ALA A 290 2.18 -14.44 -22.65
CA ALA A 290 1.72 -14.39 -24.04
C ALA A 290 0.19 -14.28 -24.12
N LEU A 291 -0.54 -15.10 -23.37
CA LEU A 291 -2.00 -15.06 -23.31
C LEU A 291 -2.49 -13.73 -22.71
N GLY A 292 -1.89 -13.28 -21.61
CA GLY A 292 -2.27 -12.02 -20.97
C GLY A 292 -2.02 -10.82 -21.88
N ALA A 293 -0.87 -10.77 -22.54
CA ALA A 293 -0.53 -9.74 -23.51
C ALA A 293 -1.49 -9.79 -24.71
N ALA A 294 -1.75 -10.97 -25.27
CA ALA A 294 -2.68 -11.13 -26.40
C ALA A 294 -4.06 -10.55 -26.08
N VAL A 295 -4.65 -10.93 -24.94
CA VAL A 295 -5.97 -10.41 -24.51
C VAL A 295 -5.96 -8.90 -24.37
N VAL A 296 -4.94 -8.33 -23.73
CA VAL A 296 -4.82 -6.87 -23.52
C VAL A 296 -4.67 -6.14 -24.85
N MET A 297 -3.83 -6.66 -25.75
CA MET A 297 -3.57 -6.04 -27.05
C MET A 297 -4.79 -6.12 -27.97
N SER A 298 -5.45 -7.28 -28.06
CA SER A 298 -6.69 -7.45 -28.82
C SER A 298 -7.79 -6.53 -28.30
N ALA A 299 -7.98 -6.45 -26.97
CA ALA A 299 -8.96 -5.55 -26.40
C ALA A 299 -8.64 -4.06 -26.68
N ALA A 300 -7.36 -3.67 -26.64
CA ALA A 300 -6.95 -2.31 -26.95
C ALA A 300 -7.15 -1.93 -28.42
N GLN A 301 -7.05 -2.90 -29.34
CA GLN A 301 -7.29 -2.71 -30.78
C GLN A 301 -8.80 -2.67 -31.10
N GLU A 302 -9.60 -3.54 -30.49
CA GLU A 302 -11.05 -3.60 -30.73
C GLU A 302 -11.82 -2.41 -30.13
N ASP A 303 -11.60 -2.13 -28.83
CA ASP A 303 -12.35 -1.09 -28.12
C ASP A 303 -11.49 -0.44 -27.04
N ARG A 304 -11.19 0.84 -27.29
CA ARG A 304 -10.36 1.71 -26.44
C ARG A 304 -10.86 1.80 -24.99
N ALA A 305 -12.17 1.64 -24.77
CA ALA A 305 -12.75 1.75 -23.43
C ALA A 305 -12.55 0.49 -22.57
N ARG A 306 -12.17 -0.65 -23.17
CA ARG A 306 -12.00 -1.92 -22.45
C ARG A 306 -10.73 -1.96 -21.59
N VAL A 307 -9.67 -1.25 -21.96
CA VAL A 307 -8.44 -1.15 -21.16
C VAL A 307 -8.47 0.12 -20.30
N ARG A 308 -8.60 -0.05 -18.99
CA ARG A 308 -8.81 1.06 -18.05
C ARG A 308 -7.54 1.86 -17.73
N GLY A 309 -7.74 3.15 -17.47
CA GLY A 309 -6.75 4.04 -16.84
C GLY A 309 -5.70 4.60 -17.79
N VAL A 310 -4.60 5.10 -17.23
CA VAL A 310 -3.47 5.68 -17.96
C VAL A 310 -2.84 4.66 -18.90
N PHE A 311 -2.75 3.40 -18.49
CA PHE A 311 -2.19 2.34 -19.33
C PHE A 311 -2.95 2.19 -20.66
N GLY A 312 -4.29 2.14 -20.64
CA GLY A 312 -5.10 2.10 -21.86
C GLY A 312 -4.91 3.34 -22.74
N LYS A 313 -4.84 4.53 -22.13
CA LYS A 313 -4.58 5.79 -22.86
C LYS A 313 -3.22 5.79 -23.57
N VAL A 314 -2.17 5.30 -22.90
CA VAL A 314 -0.82 5.21 -23.46
C VAL A 314 -0.77 4.16 -24.56
N LEU A 315 -1.31 2.96 -24.29
CA LEU A 315 -1.34 1.87 -25.26
C LEU A 315 -2.05 2.28 -26.55
N HIS A 316 -3.18 2.98 -26.42
CA HIS A 316 -3.89 3.51 -27.58
C HIS A 316 -3.07 4.53 -28.37
N ARG A 317 -2.33 5.43 -27.70
CA ARG A 317 -1.47 6.41 -28.37
C ARG A 317 -0.33 5.72 -29.14
N VAL A 318 0.22 4.64 -28.62
CA VAL A 318 1.30 3.87 -29.27
C VAL A 318 0.77 3.04 -30.43
N LEU A 319 -0.45 2.48 -30.32
CA LEU A 319 -1.06 1.66 -31.36
C LEU A 319 -1.73 2.47 -32.48
N ARG A 320 -1.89 3.79 -32.32
CA ARG A 320 -2.25 4.66 -33.44
C ARG A 320 -1.07 4.75 -34.39
N THR A 321 -1.14 4.00 -35.47
CA THR A 321 -0.36 4.22 -36.69
C THR A 321 -1.04 5.33 -37.49
N ASP A 322 -0.89 6.57 -37.03
CA ASP A 322 -1.12 7.78 -37.84
C ASP A 322 0.23 8.48 -38.01
#